data_AF-A0A524E9V7-F1
#
_entry.id   AF-A0A524E9V7-F1
#
_cell.length_a   1.000
_cell.length_b   1.000
_cell.length_c   1.000
_cell.angle_alpha   90.00
_cell.angle_beta   90.00
_cell.angle_gamma   90.00
#
_symmetry.space_group_name_H-M   'P 1'
#
loop_
_entity.id
_entity.type
_entity.pdbx_description
1 polymer ?
#
loop_
_entity_poly.entity_id
_entity_poly.type
_entity_poly.pdbx_seq_one_letter_code
_entity_poly.pdbx_strand_id
1 'polypeptide(L)'
;MNDSISRETIENESIDPDFVERIVEAGADRIRTCIQCGTCSSVCPSGRRTAFRTRELMRKALLGLKEEVLSSPDLWLCATCLTCLERCPRQIKVTDAIVIMRNMAVKEGFMLPQHRKVSKKLLQTGHAVPLDEANQEMRKELEIPEIPPTVHAHEDALDDVKEIMKRTGFDKLIQEEEGGEKE
;
A
#
# COMPACT_ATOMS: atom_id res chain seq x y z
N MET A 1 -2.62 -40.39 1.78
CA MET A 1 -2.48 -38.91 1.69
C MET A 1 -3.07 -38.53 0.35
N ASN A 2 -4.28 -37.96 0.34
CA ASN A 2 -4.84 -37.46 -0.91
C ASN A 2 -4.05 -36.22 -1.31
N ASP A 3 -3.37 -36.31 -2.44
CA ASP A 3 -2.57 -35.24 -3.04
C ASP A 3 -3.51 -34.22 -3.70
N SER A 4 -4.33 -33.54 -2.88
CA SER A 4 -5.20 -32.46 -3.32
C SER A 4 -4.41 -31.15 -3.48
N ILE A 5 -3.19 -31.22 -4.01
CA ILE A 5 -2.45 -30.04 -4.42
C ILE A 5 -3.09 -29.59 -5.74
N SER A 6 -3.90 -28.52 -5.69
CA SER A 6 -4.36 -27.84 -6.90
C SER A 6 -3.14 -27.31 -7.64
N ARG A 7 -2.85 -27.88 -8.81
CA ARG A 7 -1.82 -27.38 -9.71
C ARG A 7 -2.50 -26.41 -10.67
N GLU A 8 -2.28 -25.12 -10.43
CA GLU A 8 -2.66 -24.08 -11.37
C GLU A 8 -1.56 -23.93 -12.42
N THR A 9 -1.94 -23.91 -13.69
CA THR A 9 -1.00 -23.71 -14.81
C THR A 9 -0.92 -22.22 -15.08
N ILE A 10 0.31 -21.68 -15.08
CA ILE A 10 0.56 -20.29 -15.46
C ILE A 10 0.76 -20.26 -16.97
N GLU A 11 -0.17 -19.62 -17.67
CA GLU A 11 -0.10 -19.41 -19.12
C GLU A 11 0.83 -18.22 -19.44
N ASN A 12 1.42 -18.20 -20.64
CA ASN A 12 2.34 -17.11 -21.01
C ASN A 12 1.62 -15.76 -21.12
N GLU A 13 0.33 -15.77 -21.45
CA GLU A 13 -0.52 -14.59 -21.60
C GLU A 13 -0.76 -13.86 -20.27
N SER A 14 -0.63 -14.55 -19.13
CA SER A 14 -0.76 -13.93 -17.79
C SER A 14 0.54 -13.31 -17.28
N ILE A 15 1.64 -13.46 -18.03
CA ILE A 15 2.95 -12.91 -17.70
C ILE A 15 3.14 -11.57 -18.41
N ASP A 16 3.32 -10.53 -17.62
CA ASP A 16 3.75 -9.21 -18.07
C ASP A 16 5.28 -9.08 -17.93
N PRO A 17 6.05 -9.17 -19.03
CA PRO A 17 7.51 -9.21 -18.99
C PRO A 17 8.14 -7.90 -18.46
N ASP A 18 7.43 -6.78 -18.58
CA ASP A 18 7.90 -5.45 -18.23
C ASP A 18 7.49 -5.05 -16.80
N PHE A 19 6.69 -5.87 -16.12
CA PHE A 19 6.21 -5.56 -14.76
C PHE A 19 7.34 -5.35 -13.76
N VAL A 20 8.33 -6.25 -13.74
CA VAL A 20 9.51 -6.11 -12.88
C VAL A 20 10.35 -4.89 -13.24
N GLU A 21 10.40 -4.50 -14.52
CA GLU A 21 11.16 -3.33 -14.94
C GLU A 21 10.51 -2.04 -14.42
N ARG A 22 9.19 -1.93 -14.53
CA ARG A 22 8.45 -0.81 -13.93
C ARG A 22 8.65 -0.71 -12.41
N ILE A 23 8.82 -1.85 -11.72
CA ILE A 23 9.13 -1.86 -10.27
C ILE A 23 10.56 -1.36 -10.01
N VAL A 24 11.52 -1.74 -10.86
CA VAL A 24 12.91 -1.26 -10.81
C VAL A 24 12.98 0.25 -11.04
N GLU A 25 12.35 0.74 -12.11
CA GLU A 25 12.28 2.17 -12.46
C GLU A 25 11.62 3.02 -11.37
N ALA A 26 10.64 2.46 -10.66
CA ALA A 26 9.99 3.12 -9.53
C ALA A 26 10.85 3.16 -8.24
N GLY A 27 12.05 2.56 -8.25
CA GLY A 27 13.03 2.68 -7.17
C GLY A 27 13.42 1.38 -6.46
N ALA A 28 12.90 0.22 -6.86
CA ALA A 28 13.29 -1.08 -6.30
C ALA A 28 14.43 -1.75 -7.13
N ASP A 29 15.51 -1.00 -7.33
CA ASP A 29 16.70 -1.33 -8.15
C ASP A 29 17.26 -2.75 -7.92
N ARG A 30 17.29 -3.23 -6.68
CA ARG A 30 17.88 -4.53 -6.32
C ARG A 30 16.91 -5.70 -6.37
N ILE A 31 15.65 -5.50 -6.73
CA ILE A 31 14.62 -6.57 -6.69
C ILE A 31 15.03 -7.81 -7.48
N ARG A 32 15.67 -7.63 -8.64
CA ARG A 32 16.17 -8.70 -9.52
C ARG A 32 17.28 -9.55 -8.89
N THR A 33 17.90 -9.08 -7.80
CA THR A 33 18.93 -9.83 -7.08
C THR A 33 18.37 -10.83 -6.07
N CYS A 34 17.04 -10.97 -5.98
CA CYS A 34 16.36 -11.86 -5.04
C CYS A 34 16.69 -13.32 -5.34
N ILE A 35 17.33 -13.99 -4.36
CA ILE A 35 17.67 -15.41 -4.41
C ILE A 35 16.60 -16.32 -3.78
N GLN A 36 15.41 -15.79 -3.48
CA GLN A 36 14.30 -16.55 -2.90
C GLN A 36 14.63 -17.30 -1.58
N CYS A 37 15.57 -16.77 -0.77
CA CYS A 37 16.00 -17.42 0.49
C CYS A 37 14.92 -17.51 1.58
N GLY A 38 13.89 -16.65 1.54
CA GLY A 38 12.75 -16.72 2.48
C GLY A 38 12.93 -15.96 3.79
N THR A 39 14.07 -15.30 4.03
CA THR A 39 14.29 -14.48 5.24
C THR A 39 13.18 -13.45 5.44
N CYS A 40 12.69 -12.82 4.38
CA CYS A 40 11.62 -11.83 4.47
C CYS A 40 10.28 -12.43 4.95
N SER A 41 9.98 -13.69 4.61
CA SER A 41 8.79 -14.39 5.10
C SER A 41 8.96 -14.86 6.53
N SER A 42 10.15 -15.37 6.91
CA SER A 42 10.38 -15.89 8.27
C SER A 42 10.31 -14.81 9.35
N VAL A 43 10.65 -13.57 9.00
CA VAL A 43 10.65 -12.43 9.93
C VAL A 43 9.35 -11.62 9.86
N CYS A 44 8.44 -11.94 8.94
CA CYS A 44 7.20 -11.19 8.76
C CYS A 44 6.24 -11.41 9.94
N PRO A 45 5.85 -10.36 10.69
CA PRO A 45 4.88 -10.53 11.76
C PRO A 45 3.50 -10.94 11.23
N SER A 46 3.06 -10.38 10.10
CA SER A 46 1.77 -10.72 9.47
C SER A 46 1.74 -12.18 9.01
N GLY A 47 2.81 -12.65 8.36
CA GLY A 47 2.91 -14.03 7.88
C GLY A 47 2.86 -15.10 8.98
N ARG A 48 3.15 -14.75 10.25
CA ARG A 48 2.98 -15.68 11.39
C ARG A 48 1.53 -15.95 11.76
N ARG A 49 0.60 -15.11 11.29
CA ARG A 49 -0.83 -15.18 11.63
C ARG A 49 -1.73 -15.32 10.40
N THR A 50 -1.19 -15.18 9.19
CA THR A 50 -1.93 -15.25 7.92
C THR A 50 -1.21 -16.14 6.90
N ALA A 51 -1.85 -16.32 5.74
CA ALA A 51 -1.25 -17.00 4.59
C ALA A 51 -0.14 -16.16 3.90
N PHE A 52 -0.04 -14.85 4.19
CA PHE A 52 0.88 -13.96 3.51
C PHE A 52 2.33 -14.42 3.56
N ARG A 53 2.94 -14.62 2.40
CA ARG A 53 4.37 -14.91 2.25
C ARG A 53 5.04 -13.83 1.42
N THR A 54 5.79 -12.95 2.10
CA THR A 54 6.58 -11.90 1.45
C THR A 54 7.45 -12.44 0.31
N ARG A 55 8.11 -13.58 0.50
CA ARG A 55 8.92 -14.23 -0.53
C ARG A 55 8.13 -14.56 -1.80
N GLU A 56 6.89 -15.04 -1.64
CA GLU A 56 6.02 -15.42 -2.76
C GLU A 56 5.57 -14.19 -3.53
N LEU A 57 5.13 -13.13 -2.84
CA LEU A 57 4.82 -11.84 -3.46
C LEU A 57 5.99 -11.32 -4.31
N MET A 58 7.22 -11.35 -3.76
CA MET A 58 8.42 -10.97 -4.51
C MET A 58 8.68 -11.91 -5.71
N ARG A 59 8.35 -13.20 -5.59
CA ARG A 59 8.51 -14.15 -6.70
C ARG A 59 7.53 -13.87 -7.82
N LYS A 60 6.26 -13.63 -7.50
CA LYS A 60 5.21 -13.29 -8.47
C LYS A 60 5.56 -12.00 -9.22
N ALA A 61 6.06 -10.99 -8.51
CA ALA A 61 6.55 -9.77 -9.13
C ALA A 61 7.71 -10.01 -10.12
N LEU A 62 8.69 -10.83 -9.75
CA LEU A 62 9.81 -11.19 -10.62
C LEU A 62 9.42 -12.07 -11.80
N LEU A 63 8.31 -12.81 -11.70
CA LEU A 63 7.74 -13.61 -12.78
C LEU A 63 6.88 -12.81 -13.75
N GLY A 64 6.57 -11.54 -13.44
CA GLY A 64 5.65 -10.76 -14.26
C GLY A 64 4.18 -11.08 -14.02
N LEU A 65 3.82 -11.77 -12.93
CA LEU A 65 2.43 -12.09 -12.57
C LEU A 65 1.72 -10.85 -12.00
N LYS A 66 1.61 -9.81 -12.83
CA LYS A 66 1.12 -8.48 -12.47
C LYS A 66 -0.24 -8.54 -11.81
N GLU A 67 -1.21 -9.19 -12.44
CA GLU A 67 -2.58 -9.24 -11.93
C GLU A 67 -2.67 -9.96 -10.59
N GLU A 68 -1.96 -11.08 -10.43
CA GLU A 68 -1.89 -11.78 -9.14
C GLU A 68 -1.21 -10.95 -8.04
N VAL A 69 -0.31 -10.03 -8.38
CA VAL A 69 0.36 -9.17 -7.41
C VAL A 69 -0.52 -7.98 -7.02
N LEU A 70 -1.07 -7.27 -8.01
CA LEU A 70 -1.77 -6.00 -7.80
C LEU A 70 -3.17 -6.18 -7.23
N SER A 71 -3.88 -7.25 -7.63
CA SER A 71 -5.22 -7.56 -7.11
C SER A 71 -5.22 -8.31 -5.78
N SER A 72 -4.06 -8.83 -5.34
CA SER A 72 -4.02 -9.69 -4.16
C SER A 72 -4.29 -8.94 -2.85
N PRO A 73 -5.19 -9.44 -1.98
CA PRO A 73 -5.40 -8.87 -0.66
C PRO A 73 -4.15 -8.97 0.24
N ASP A 74 -3.28 -9.95 -0.02
CA ASP A 74 -2.04 -10.15 0.74
C ASP A 74 -1.07 -8.96 0.60
N LEU A 75 -1.14 -8.22 -0.52
CA LEU A 75 -0.35 -7.01 -0.74
C LEU A 75 -0.60 -5.98 0.39
N TRP A 76 -1.81 -5.94 0.92
CA TRP A 76 -2.24 -5.01 1.97
C TRP A 76 -1.95 -5.49 3.40
N LEU A 77 -1.53 -6.75 3.58
CA LEU A 77 -1.20 -7.30 4.91
C LEU A 77 0.20 -6.91 5.42
N CYS A 78 1.05 -6.34 4.57
CA CYS A 78 2.34 -5.80 5.01
C CYS A 78 2.15 -4.56 5.91
N ALA A 79 2.55 -4.67 7.16
CA ALA A 79 2.48 -3.59 8.15
C ALA A 79 3.65 -2.57 8.05
N THR A 80 4.44 -2.63 6.98
CA THR A 80 5.60 -1.75 6.74
C THR A 80 6.56 -1.65 7.93
N CYS A 81 6.77 -2.75 8.68
CA CYS A 81 7.60 -2.78 9.89
C CYS A 81 9.13 -2.82 9.63
N LEU A 82 9.55 -2.79 8.36
CA LEU A 82 10.94 -2.73 7.88
C LEU A 82 11.85 -3.94 8.21
N THR A 83 11.41 -4.91 9.01
CA THR A 83 12.26 -6.04 9.42
C THR A 83 12.82 -6.85 8.24
N CYS A 84 12.03 -7.03 7.18
CA CYS A 84 12.48 -7.75 5.98
C CYS A 84 13.48 -6.94 5.13
N LEU A 85 13.41 -5.61 5.17
CA LEU A 85 14.38 -4.71 4.54
C LEU A 85 15.73 -4.86 5.25
N GLU A 86 15.73 -4.76 6.58
CA GLU A 86 16.95 -4.84 7.40
C GLU A 86 17.65 -6.21 7.32
N ARG A 87 16.89 -7.29 7.19
CA ARG A 87 17.43 -8.66 7.24
C ARG A 87 17.69 -9.28 5.87
N CYS A 88 17.46 -8.56 4.78
CA CYS A 88 17.67 -9.13 3.45
C CYS A 88 19.17 -9.33 3.18
N PRO A 89 19.66 -10.57 2.96
CA PRO A 89 21.08 -10.81 2.69
C PRO A 89 21.54 -10.25 1.33
N ARG A 90 20.59 -9.91 0.46
CA ARG A 90 20.83 -9.25 -0.84
C ARG A 90 20.66 -7.74 -0.79
N GLN A 91 20.31 -7.19 0.38
CA GLN A 91 20.05 -5.78 0.62
C GLN A 91 18.94 -5.23 -0.29
N ILE A 92 17.91 -6.04 -0.53
CA ILE A 92 16.71 -5.60 -1.24
C ILE A 92 15.88 -4.77 -0.29
N LYS A 93 15.45 -3.59 -0.72
CA LYS A 93 14.46 -2.78 0.00
C LYS A 93 13.06 -3.37 -0.17
N VAL A 94 12.83 -4.52 0.49
CA VAL A 94 11.61 -5.32 0.32
C VAL A 94 10.37 -4.52 0.68
N THR A 95 10.41 -3.70 1.74
CA THR A 95 9.28 -2.85 2.11
C THR A 95 8.96 -1.82 1.02
N ASP A 96 9.98 -1.16 0.47
CA ASP A 96 9.82 -0.15 -0.58
C ASP A 96 9.23 -0.78 -1.85
N ALA A 97 9.71 -1.96 -2.25
CA ALA A 97 9.13 -2.71 -3.37
C ALA A 97 7.64 -3.00 -3.17
N ILE A 98 7.21 -3.35 -1.94
CA ILE A 98 5.79 -3.57 -1.62
C ILE A 98 4.99 -2.26 -1.71
N VAL A 99 5.53 -1.14 -1.25
CA VAL A 99 4.88 0.18 -1.36
C VAL A 99 4.76 0.61 -2.83
N ILE A 100 5.78 0.36 -3.65
CA ILE A 100 5.75 0.58 -5.10
C ILE A 100 4.63 -0.24 -5.75
N MET A 101 4.55 -1.54 -5.43
CA MET A 101 3.47 -2.40 -5.94
C MET A 101 2.08 -1.93 -5.48
N ARG A 102 1.94 -1.40 -4.25
CA ARG A 102 0.69 -0.77 -3.79
C ARG A 102 0.34 0.49 -4.59
N ASN A 103 1.31 1.32 -4.94
CA ASN A 103 1.08 2.50 -5.78
C ASN A 103 0.59 2.10 -7.18
N MET A 104 1.16 1.04 -7.74
CA MET A 104 0.69 0.47 -9.01
C MET A 104 -0.73 -0.10 -8.87
N ALA A 105 -0.99 -0.86 -7.82
CA ALA A 105 -2.31 -1.42 -7.54
C ALA A 105 -3.39 -0.32 -7.42
N VAL A 106 -3.08 0.77 -6.72
CA VAL A 106 -3.97 1.94 -6.60
C VAL A 106 -4.25 2.58 -7.95
N LYS A 107 -3.24 2.76 -8.81
CA LYS A 107 -3.42 3.30 -10.17
C LYS A 107 -4.29 2.42 -11.06
N GLU A 108 -4.43 1.15 -10.72
CA GLU A 108 -5.26 0.17 -11.43
C GLU A 108 -6.62 -0.07 -10.75
N GLY A 109 -6.96 0.73 -9.74
CA GLY A 109 -8.27 0.69 -9.09
C GLY A 109 -8.34 -0.20 -7.84
N PHE A 110 -7.27 -0.91 -7.47
CA PHE A 110 -7.24 -1.82 -6.31
C PHE A 110 -7.03 -1.11 -4.95
N MET A 111 -7.51 0.13 -4.80
CA MET A 111 -7.46 0.84 -3.52
C MET A 111 -8.55 0.34 -2.56
N LEU A 112 -8.17 -0.10 -1.35
CA LEU A 112 -9.13 -0.54 -0.35
C LEU A 112 -10.12 0.58 0.05
N PRO A 113 -11.41 0.28 0.27
CA PRO A 113 -12.44 1.28 0.56
C PRO A 113 -12.12 2.16 1.78
N GLN A 114 -11.54 1.58 2.83
CA GLN A 114 -11.22 2.33 4.06
C GLN A 114 -10.03 3.28 3.86
N HIS A 115 -9.03 2.89 3.05
CA HIS A 115 -7.94 3.78 2.68
C HIS A 115 -8.48 4.96 1.85
N ARG A 116 -9.38 4.69 0.90
CA ARG A 116 -10.05 5.74 0.12
C ARG A 116 -10.82 6.72 1.01
N LYS A 117 -11.58 6.22 1.99
CA LYS A 117 -12.31 7.07 2.96
C LYS A 117 -11.37 7.96 3.77
N VAL A 118 -10.26 7.43 4.28
CA VAL A 118 -9.26 8.23 5.01
C VAL A 118 -8.64 9.30 4.10
N SER A 119 -8.32 8.95 2.85
CA SER A 119 -7.81 9.91 1.88
C SER A 119 -8.83 11.01 1.52
N LYS A 120 -10.13 10.69 1.45
CA LYS A 120 -11.20 11.68 1.28
C LYS A 120 -11.28 12.67 2.46
N LYS A 121 -11.09 12.18 3.71
CA LYS A 121 -11.02 13.07 4.90
C LYS A 121 -9.84 14.03 4.81
N LEU A 122 -8.68 13.56 4.36
CA LEU A 122 -7.50 14.40 4.14
C LEU A 122 -7.80 15.53 3.14
N LEU A 123 -8.44 15.23 2.01
CA LEU A 123 -8.82 16.24 1.01
C LEU A 123 -9.81 17.28 1.58
N GLN A 124 -10.77 16.83 2.39
CA GLN A 124 -11.84 17.68 2.90
C GLN A 124 -11.39 18.57 4.07
N THR A 125 -10.50 18.06 4.92
CA THR A 125 -10.22 18.66 6.24
C THR A 125 -8.74 18.90 6.52
N GLY A 126 -7.84 18.48 5.62
CA GLY A 126 -6.40 18.48 5.87
C GLY A 126 -5.92 17.37 6.82
N HIS A 127 -6.81 16.50 7.29
CA HIS A 127 -6.49 15.47 8.29
C HIS A 127 -7.10 14.11 7.95
N ALA A 128 -6.35 13.05 8.24
CA ALA A 128 -6.85 11.67 8.18
C ALA A 128 -7.92 11.40 9.26
N VAL A 129 -7.74 12.03 10.43
CA VAL A 129 -8.67 12.01 11.57
C VAL A 129 -8.97 13.46 11.93
N PRO A 130 -10.08 14.03 11.42
CA PRO A 130 -10.48 15.40 11.72
C PRO A 130 -10.87 15.54 13.18
N LEU A 131 -10.75 16.77 13.70
CA LEU A 131 -11.25 17.14 15.03
C LEU A 131 -12.78 16.99 15.10
N ASP A 132 -13.27 16.27 16.10
CA ASP A 132 -14.69 16.14 16.42
C ASP A 132 -15.03 16.86 17.73
N GLU A 133 -16.34 16.93 18.05
CA GLU A 133 -16.86 17.62 19.23
C GLU A 133 -16.33 17.00 20.54
N ALA A 134 -16.26 15.66 20.63
CA ALA A 134 -15.75 14.98 21.81
C ALA A 134 -14.28 15.33 22.09
N ASN A 135 -13.45 15.41 21.04
CA ASN A 135 -12.06 15.84 21.18
C ASN A 135 -11.96 17.34 21.50
N GLN A 136 -12.86 18.19 21.00
CA GLN A 136 -12.91 19.62 21.38
C GLN A 136 -13.23 19.80 22.87
N GLU A 137 -14.20 19.06 23.40
CA GLU A 137 -14.55 19.06 24.82
C GLU A 137 -13.38 18.59 25.69
N MET A 138 -12.76 17.46 25.34
CA MET A 138 -11.58 16.94 26.05
C MET A 138 -10.43 17.96 26.05
N ARG A 139 -10.25 18.73 24.98
CA ARG A 139 -9.22 19.79 24.92
C ARG A 139 -9.52 20.93 25.87
N LYS A 140 -10.79 21.33 26.05
CA LYS A 140 -11.20 22.32 27.05
C LYS A 140 -10.90 21.84 28.47
N GLU A 141 -11.23 20.58 28.78
CA GLU A 141 -10.94 19.97 30.09
C GLU A 141 -9.45 19.94 30.41
N LEU A 142 -8.61 19.73 29.40
CA LEU A 142 -7.15 19.76 29.50
C LEU A 142 -6.57 21.19 29.48
N GLU A 143 -7.41 22.23 29.45
CA GLU A 143 -7.02 23.64 29.40
C GLU A 143 -6.09 23.99 28.22
N ILE A 144 -6.24 23.28 27.10
CA ILE A 144 -5.52 23.54 25.84
C ILE A 144 -6.46 24.15 24.80
N PRO A 145 -5.94 24.86 23.77
CA PRO A 145 -6.79 25.47 22.74
C PRO A 145 -7.73 24.44 22.10
N GLU A 146 -9.03 24.73 22.10
CA GLU A 146 -10.09 23.85 21.56
C GLU A 146 -9.78 23.42 20.12
N ILE A 147 -9.41 24.39 19.28
CA ILE A 147 -8.92 24.14 17.93
C ILE A 147 -7.38 24.06 17.98
N PRO A 148 -6.77 22.93 17.57
CA PRO A 148 -5.32 22.82 17.52
C PRO A 148 -4.75 23.71 16.39
N PRO A 149 -3.51 24.21 16.52
CA PRO A 149 -2.84 25.03 15.51
C PRO A 149 -2.35 24.16 14.33
N THR A 150 -3.28 23.47 13.68
CA THR A 150 -3.08 22.65 12.47
C THR A 150 -3.89 23.25 11.33
N VAL A 151 -4.08 22.51 10.23
CA VAL A 151 -4.95 22.94 9.11
C VAL A 151 -6.37 23.32 9.57
N HIS A 152 -6.82 22.86 10.75
CA HIS A 152 -8.10 23.27 11.34
C HIS A 152 -8.15 24.75 11.76
N ALA A 153 -7.01 25.36 12.13
CA ALA A 153 -6.91 26.76 12.53
C ALA A 153 -6.42 27.69 11.40
N HIS A 154 -6.01 27.10 10.26
CA HIS A 154 -5.35 27.80 9.14
C HIS A 154 -6.05 27.43 7.83
N GLU A 155 -7.05 28.21 7.43
CA GLU A 155 -7.86 27.95 6.22
C GLU A 155 -7.04 28.00 4.93
N ASP A 156 -6.05 28.88 4.86
CA ASP A 156 -5.10 28.98 3.75
C ASP A 156 -4.28 27.69 3.56
N ALA A 157 -3.89 27.05 4.65
CA ALA A 157 -3.17 25.77 4.59
C ALA A 157 -4.05 24.63 4.02
N LEU A 158 -5.37 24.70 4.16
CA LEU A 158 -6.27 23.72 3.54
C LEU A 158 -6.30 23.86 2.02
N ASP A 159 -6.24 25.09 1.52
CA ASP A 159 -6.19 25.35 0.08
C ASP A 159 -4.86 24.86 -0.52
N ASP A 160 -3.74 25.02 0.20
CA ASP A 160 -2.45 24.43 -0.20
C ASP A 160 -2.52 22.90 -0.29
N VAL A 161 -3.15 22.23 0.69
CA VAL A 161 -3.35 20.77 0.66
C VAL A 161 -4.16 20.37 -0.58
N LYS A 162 -5.28 21.04 -0.85
CA LYS A 162 -6.11 20.75 -2.03
C LYS A 162 -5.35 20.96 -3.34
N GLU A 163 -4.55 22.02 -3.44
CA GLU A 163 -3.75 22.31 -4.64
C GLU A 163 -2.67 21.24 -4.86
N ILE A 164 -1.98 20.78 -3.80
CA ILE A 164 -1.02 19.67 -3.90
C ILE A 164 -1.71 18.38 -4.36
N MET A 165 -2.87 18.04 -3.77
CA MET A 165 -3.62 16.84 -4.14
C MET A 165 -4.07 16.88 -5.61
N LYS A 166 -4.46 18.05 -6.11
CA LYS A 166 -4.82 18.27 -7.52
C LYS A 166 -3.62 18.17 -8.45
N ARG A 167 -2.49 18.79 -8.11
CA ARG A 167 -1.26 18.76 -8.93
C ARG A 167 -0.66 17.37 -9.04
N THR A 168 -0.75 16.59 -7.97
CA THR A 168 -0.27 15.20 -7.94
C THR A 168 -1.27 14.21 -8.57
N GLY A 169 -2.49 14.66 -8.90
CA GLY A 169 -3.56 13.82 -9.43
C GLY A 169 -4.14 12.83 -8.41
N PHE A 170 -3.80 12.99 -7.13
CA PHE A 170 -4.26 12.10 -6.06
C PHE A 170 -5.75 12.29 -5.77
N ASP A 171 -6.28 13.48 -6.00
CA ASP A 171 -7.72 13.78 -5.95
C ASP A 171 -8.54 12.88 -6.89
N LYS A 172 -8.04 12.64 -8.11
CA LYS A 172 -8.67 11.74 -9.08
C LYS A 172 -8.63 10.29 -8.61
N LEU A 173 -7.46 9.85 -8.13
CA LEU A 173 -7.26 8.47 -7.63
C LEU A 173 -8.24 8.10 -6.50
N ILE A 174 -8.67 9.05 -5.68
CA ILE A 174 -9.59 8.81 -4.56
C ILE A 174 -11.07 9.01 -4.91
N GLN A 175 -11.36 9.63 -6.06
CA GLN A 175 -12.73 9.87 -6.56
C GLN A 175 -13.30 8.71 -7.35
N GLU A 176 -12.47 7.87 -7.97
CA GLU A 176 -12.93 6.68 -8.71
C GLU A 176 -13.74 5.74 -7.79
N GLU A 177 -15.05 5.60 -8.07
CA GLU A 177 -15.93 4.60 -7.44
C GLU A 177 -15.92 3.31 -8.28
N GLU A 178 -15.73 2.18 -7.58
CA GLU A 178 -15.91 0.77 -8.00
C GLU A 178 -15.75 0.44 -9.49
N GLY A 179 -14.51 0.18 -9.90
CA GLY A 179 -14.20 -0.67 -11.04
C GLY A 179 -14.04 -2.13 -10.64
N GLY A 180 -15.16 -2.85 -10.51
CA GLY A 180 -15.25 -4.30 -10.68
C GLY A 180 -14.97 -5.18 -9.46
N GLU A 181 -16.04 -5.68 -8.84
CA GLU A 181 -16.11 -7.14 -8.65
C GLU A 181 -15.91 -7.75 -10.05
N LYS A 182 -14.70 -8.22 -10.35
CA LYS A 182 -14.54 -9.20 -11.43
C LYS A 182 -15.02 -10.51 -10.82
N GLU A 183 -16.20 -10.95 -11.28
CA GLU A 183 -16.70 -12.32 -11.11
C GLU A 183 -15.63 -13.37 -11.44
#